data_AF-A0A915BH54-F1
#
_entry.id   AF-A0A915BH54-F1
#
_cell.length_a   1.000
_cell.length_b   1.000
_cell.length_c   1.000
_cell.angle_alpha   90.00
_cell.angle_beta   90.00
_cell.angle_gamma   90.00
#
_symmetry.space_group_name_H-M   'P 1'
#
loop_
_entity.id
_entity.type
_entity.pdbx_description
1 polymer ?
#
loop_
_entity_poly.entity_id
_entity_poly.type
_entity_poly.pdbx_seq_one_letter_code
_entity_poly.pdbx_strand_id
1 'polypeptide(L)'
;MTGWERSSNETIWDAENNFGCCGLEGRHDGAYRCNDLACSSTFCEPCLDIITSKMRSNIQILGGIGLFFSFSELLGIWLAMRYRNLKDPKLDPVLYFQQQS
;
A
#
# COMPACT_ATOMS: atom_id res chain seq x y z
N MET A 1 2.26 15.28 17.60
CA MET A 1 2.27 14.87 16.18
C MET A 1 2.93 15.96 15.36
N THR A 2 4.24 15.90 15.16
CA THR A 2 5.02 17.02 14.59
C THR A 2 4.96 17.11 13.06
N GLY A 3 4.54 16.04 12.37
CA GLY A 3 4.45 16.01 10.91
C GLY A 3 3.37 16.95 10.36
N TRP A 4 2.21 17.00 11.01
CA TRP A 4 1.10 17.87 10.59
C TRP A 4 1.44 19.35 10.77
N GLU A 5 1.98 19.73 11.93
CA GLU A 5 2.38 21.12 12.23
C GLU A 5 3.54 21.62 11.36
N ARG A 6 4.39 20.71 10.86
CA ARG A 6 5.50 21.05 9.95
C ARG A 6 5.11 21.00 8.47
N SER A 7 3.90 20.54 8.16
CA SER A 7 3.43 20.49 6.78
C SER A 7 3.08 21.89 6.28
N SER A 8 3.22 22.11 4.98
CA SER A 8 2.78 23.37 4.37
C SER A 8 1.26 23.46 4.40
N ASN A 9 0.73 24.69 4.42
CA ASN A 9 -0.71 24.95 4.39
C ASN A 9 -1.38 24.29 3.16
N GLU A 10 -0.69 24.18 2.02
CA GLU A 10 -1.20 23.52 0.82
C GLU A 10 -1.37 22.00 1.02
N THR A 11 -0.38 21.34 1.64
CA THR A 11 -0.46 19.89 1.92
C THR A 11 -1.55 19.59 2.94
N ILE A 12 -1.68 20.45 3.95
CA ILE A 12 -2.75 20.36 4.95
C ILE A 12 -4.10 20.56 4.26
N TRP A 13 -4.23 21.58 3.41
CA TRP A 13 -5.45 21.85 2.65
C TRP A 13 -5.87 20.70 1.74
N ASP A 14 -4.94 20.11 1.00
CA ASP A 14 -5.25 18.97 0.12
C ASP A 14 -5.73 17.77 0.93
N ALA A 15 -5.12 17.51 2.09
CA ALA A 15 -5.60 16.47 3.00
C ALA A 15 -7.00 16.79 3.53
N GLU A 16 -7.22 17.99 4.05
CA GLU A 16 -8.52 18.46 4.58
C GLU A 16 -9.63 18.37 3.52
N ASN A 17 -9.35 18.84 2.29
CA ASN A 17 -10.30 18.81 1.18
C ASN A 17 -10.61 17.38 0.70
N ASN A 18 -9.60 16.50 0.61
CA ASN A 18 -9.80 15.12 0.17
C ASN A 18 -10.52 14.27 1.21
N PHE A 19 -10.26 14.48 2.49
CA PHE A 19 -10.88 13.73 3.58
C PHE A 19 -12.17 14.38 4.12
N GLY A 20 -12.48 15.62 3.73
CA GLY A 20 -13.68 16.34 4.19
C GLY A 20 -13.65 16.64 5.69
N CYS A 21 -12.49 17.01 6.20
CA CYS A 21 -12.21 17.16 7.63
C CYS A 21 -11.41 18.45 7.90
N CYS A 22 -11.34 18.91 9.14
CA CYS A 22 -10.67 20.17 9.51
C CYS A 22 -9.78 19.99 10.74
N GLY A 23 -8.51 20.33 10.61
CA GLY A 23 -7.51 20.16 11.67
C GLY A 23 -7.22 18.69 11.99
N LEU A 24 -6.13 18.42 12.71
CA LEU A 24 -5.74 17.05 13.03
C LEU A 24 -6.53 16.47 14.21
N GLU A 25 -6.39 17.04 15.40
CA GLU A 25 -7.03 16.59 16.65
C GLU A 25 -8.14 17.55 17.14
N GLY A 26 -8.47 18.57 16.34
CA GLY A 26 -9.48 19.58 16.64
C GLY A 26 -9.29 20.85 15.82
N ARG A 27 -10.20 21.82 16.01
CA ARG A 27 -10.15 23.13 15.34
C ARG A 27 -9.08 23.98 16.02
N HIS A 28 -7.91 24.09 15.42
CA HIS A 28 -6.97 25.14 15.79
C HIS A 28 -7.32 26.41 15.01
N ASP A 29 -7.35 27.54 15.69
CA ASP A 29 -7.71 28.83 15.09
C ASP A 29 -6.60 29.37 14.17
N GLY A 30 -7.02 30.02 13.07
CA GLY A 30 -6.23 30.97 12.28
C GLY A 30 -5.47 30.44 11.06
N ALA A 31 -4.94 29.21 11.08
CA ALA A 31 -4.11 28.67 9.99
C ALA A 31 -4.87 27.83 8.95
N TYR A 32 -6.04 27.31 9.32
CA TYR A 32 -6.78 26.32 8.53
C TYR A 32 -7.94 26.98 7.78
N ARG A 33 -8.12 26.63 6.51
CA ARG A 33 -9.16 27.19 5.63
C ARG A 33 -10.49 26.45 5.74
N CYS A 34 -10.87 26.02 6.95
CA CYS A 34 -12.02 25.14 7.14
C CYS A 34 -13.37 25.70 6.68
N ASN A 35 -13.48 27.03 6.54
CA ASN A 35 -14.69 27.66 6.02
C ASN A 35 -14.90 27.43 4.52
N ASP A 36 -13.82 27.13 3.79
CA ASP A 36 -13.84 26.88 2.34
C ASP A 36 -14.12 25.40 2.02
N LEU A 37 -14.20 24.53 3.02
CA LEU A 37 -14.51 23.11 2.85
C LEU A 37 -16.01 22.87 2.64
N ALA A 38 -16.36 21.80 1.94
CA ALA A 38 -17.75 21.38 1.77
C ALA A 38 -18.47 21.10 3.11
N CYS A 39 -17.75 20.65 4.14
CA CYS A 39 -18.29 20.37 5.49
C CYS A 39 -18.52 21.63 6.35
N SER A 40 -18.16 22.82 5.85
CA SER A 40 -18.23 24.11 6.56
C SER A 40 -19.64 24.45 7.08
N SER A 41 -20.69 24.00 6.39
CA SER A 41 -22.09 24.32 6.69
C SER A 41 -22.66 23.66 7.94
N THR A 42 -22.05 22.57 8.42
CA THR A 42 -22.62 21.74 9.50
C THR A 42 -21.64 21.67 10.66
N PHE A 43 -20.54 20.97 10.46
CA PHE A 43 -19.41 20.82 11.39
C PHE A 43 -18.39 19.94 10.66
N CYS A 44 -17.12 20.36 10.60
CA CYS A 44 -16.07 19.51 10.08
C CYS A 44 -15.43 18.75 11.24
N GLU A 45 -15.47 17.42 11.18
CA GLU A 45 -14.80 16.55 12.14
C GLU A 45 -13.27 16.64 12.02
N PRO A 46 -12.53 16.30 13.09
CA PRO A 46 -11.07 16.26 13.07
C PRO A 46 -10.56 15.16 12.13
N CYS A 47 -9.50 15.46 11.39
CA CYS A 47 -8.94 14.57 10.38
C CYS A 47 -8.32 13.29 10.95
N LEU A 48 -7.80 13.31 12.19
CA LEU A 48 -7.12 12.14 12.75
C LEU A 48 -8.04 10.93 12.84
N ASP A 49 -9.26 11.10 13.33
CA ASP A 49 -10.22 10.00 13.48
C ASP A 49 -10.66 9.45 12.13
N ILE A 50 -10.91 10.33 11.15
CA ILE A 50 -11.29 9.95 9.79
C ILE A 50 -10.17 9.19 9.09
N ILE A 51 -8.94 9.73 9.13
CA ILE A 51 -7.76 9.11 8.51
C ILE A 51 -7.50 7.75 9.15
N THR A 52 -7.47 7.67 10.47
CA THR A 52 -7.19 6.40 11.18
C THR A 52 -8.27 5.36 10.94
N SER A 53 -9.55 5.75 10.89
CA SER A 53 -10.67 4.87 10.54
C SER A 53 -10.52 4.31 9.12
N LYS A 54 -10.23 5.19 8.14
CA LYS A 54 -10.01 4.78 6.74
C LYS A 54 -8.80 3.86 6.60
N MET A 55 -7.71 4.19 7.28
CA MET A 55 -6.50 3.37 7.31
C MET A 55 -6.77 1.99 7.89
N ARG A 56 -7.51 1.88 9.00
CA ARG A 56 -7.84 0.60 9.62
C ARG A 56 -8.60 -0.31 8.66
N SER A 57 -9.59 0.23 7.94
CA SER A 57 -10.35 -0.52 6.93
C SER A 57 -9.46 -0.97 5.77
N ASN A 58 -8.55 -0.10 5.31
CA ASN A 58 -7.71 -0.39 4.14
C ASN A 58 -6.55 -1.34 4.46
N ILE A 59 -5.95 -1.26 5.65
CA ILE A 59 -4.80 -2.07 6.06
C ILE A 59 -5.13 -3.57 6.04
N GLN A 60 -6.36 -3.95 6.37
CA GLN A 60 -6.77 -5.36 6.31
C GLN A 60 -6.71 -5.92 4.89
N ILE A 61 -7.18 -5.15 3.91
CA ILE A 61 -7.16 -5.51 2.49
C ILE A 61 -5.72 -5.52 1.97
N LEU A 62 -4.95 -4.47 2.29
CA LEU A 62 -3.54 -4.36 1.91
C LEU A 62 -2.70 -5.50 2.50
N GLY A 63 -2.99 -5.93 3.73
CA GLY A 63 -2.36 -7.08 4.35
C GLY A 63 -2.63 -8.37 3.59
N GLY A 64 -3.88 -8.58 3.14
CA GLY A 64 -4.23 -9.72 2.28
C GLY A 64 -3.51 -9.70 0.93
N ILE A 65 -3.42 -8.54 0.28
CA ILE A 65 -2.71 -8.37 -1.00
C ILE A 65 -1.21 -8.63 -0.83
N GLY A 66 -0.60 -8.06 0.21
CA GLY A 66 0.81 -8.27 0.53
C GLY A 66 1.12 -9.74 0.80
N LEU A 67 0.26 -10.42 1.56
CA LEU A 67 0.40 -11.85 1.84
C LEU A 67 0.30 -12.70 0.56
N PHE A 68 -0.65 -12.39 -0.32
CA PHE A 68 -0.80 -13.10 -1.59
C PHE A 68 0.42 -12.92 -2.49
N PHE A 69 0.96 -11.71 -2.56
CA PHE A 69 2.17 -11.44 -3.33
C PHE A 69 3.36 -12.22 -2.76
N SER A 70 3.63 -12.13 -1.46
CA SER A 70 4.72 -12.89 -0.82
C SER A 70 4.56 -14.40 -0.97
N PHE A 71 3.34 -14.93 -0.84
CA PHE A 71 3.07 -16.35 -1.07
C PHE A 71 3.39 -16.76 -2.51
N SER A 72 2.97 -15.96 -3.49
CA SER A 72 3.24 -16.20 -4.90
C SER A 72 4.73 -16.08 -5.23
N GLU A 73 5.46 -15.18 -4.60
CA GLU A 73 6.93 -15.08 -4.72
C GLU A 73 7.62 -16.34 -4.21
N LEU A 74 7.23 -16.82 -3.02
CA LEU A 74 7.81 -18.06 -2.46
C LEU A 74 7.51 -19.27 -3.35
N LEU A 75 6.27 -19.39 -3.86
CA LEU A 75 5.92 -20.42 -4.83
C LEU A 75 6.72 -20.28 -6.13
N GLY A 76 6.89 -19.07 -6.64
CA GLY A 76 7.67 -18.78 -7.84
C GLY A 76 9.14 -19.17 -7.67
N ILE A 77 9.75 -18.81 -6.54
CA ILE A 77 11.13 -19.19 -6.20
C ILE A 77 11.26 -20.70 -6.08
N TRP A 78 10.31 -21.37 -5.41
CA TRP A 78 10.31 -22.84 -5.29
C TRP A 78 10.18 -23.54 -6.65
N LEU A 79 9.24 -23.10 -7.49
CA LEU A 79 9.05 -23.59 -8.85
C LEU A 79 10.29 -23.37 -9.70
N ALA A 80 10.92 -22.19 -9.62
CA ALA A 80 12.15 -21.89 -10.35
C ALA A 80 13.31 -22.81 -9.92
N MET A 81 13.48 -23.05 -8.61
CA MET A 81 14.47 -24.02 -8.12
C MET A 81 14.18 -25.43 -8.62
N ARG A 82 12.91 -25.87 -8.56
CA ARG A 82 12.51 -27.18 -9.06
C ARG A 82 12.73 -27.31 -10.57
N TYR A 83 12.42 -26.26 -11.33
CA TYR A 83 12.62 -26.19 -12.78
C TYR A 83 14.09 -26.27 -13.17
N ARG A 84 14.97 -25.57 -12.46
CA ARG A 84 16.43 -25.68 -12.69
C ARG A 84 16.98 -27.05 -12.32
N ASN A 85 16.37 -27.73 -11.34
CA ASN A 85 16.73 -29.08 -10.92
C ASN A 85 16.01 -30.19 -11.70
N LEU A 86 15.12 -29.84 -12.64
CA LEU A 86 14.61 -30.80 -13.62
C LEU A 86 15.74 -31.04 -14.63
N LYS A 87 16.28 -32.27 -14.66
CA LYS A 87 17.25 -32.67 -15.68
C LYS A 87 16.69 -32.36 -17.06
N ASP A 88 17.55 -31.86 -17.94
CA ASP A 88 17.21 -31.62 -19.34
C ASP A 88 16.70 -32.93 -19.97
N PRO A 89 15.42 -33.03 -20.39
CA PRO A 89 14.91 -34.24 -21.02
C PRO A 89 15.54 -34.50 -22.39
N LYS A 90 16.28 -33.54 -22.97
CA LYS A 90 17.08 -33.76 -24.18
C LYS A 90 18.36 -34.56 -23.90
N LEU A 91 18.73 -34.72 -22.64
CA LEU A 91 19.81 -35.59 -22.18
C LEU A 91 19.32 -37.04 -22.04
N ASP A 92 18.66 -37.55 -23.08
CA ASP A 92 18.31 -38.96 -23.16
C ASP A 92 19.63 -39.76 -23.17
N PRO A 93 19.91 -40.68 -22.23
CA PRO A 93 21.15 -41.45 -22.19
C PRO A 93 21.44 -42.15 -23.54
N VAL A 94 20.39 -42.44 -24.32
CA VAL A 94 20.48 -43.07 -25.64
C VAL A 94 21.26 -42.21 -26.67
N LEU A 95 21.18 -40.88 -26.60
CA LEU A 95 21.90 -40.00 -27.54
C LEU A 95 23.42 -39.99 -27.28
N TYR A 96 23.86 -40.19 -26.04
CA TYR A 96 25.28 -40.31 -25.72
C TYR A 96 25.90 -41.60 -26.26
N PHE A 97 25.14 -42.71 -26.26
CA PHE A 97 25.64 -44.00 -26.73
C PHE A 97 25.70 -44.10 -28.27
N GLN A 98 24.96 -43.28 -29.01
CA GLN A 98 24.99 -43.25 -30.48
C GLN A 98 26.10 -42.36 -31.07
N GLN A 99 26.67 -41.42 -30.30
CA GLN A 99 27.78 -40.57 -30.74
C GLN A 99 29.15 -41.28 -30.63
N GLN A 100 29.20 -42.46 -29.98
CA GLN A 100 30.44 -43.19 -29.69
C GLN A 100 30.57 -44.54 -30.41
N SER A 101 29.68 -44.84 -31.38
CA SER A 101 29.81 -45.95 -32.35
C SER A 101 30.03 -45.41 -33.76
#